data_AF-A0A7K4AYZ5-F1
#
_entry.id   AF-A0A7K4AYZ5-F1
#
_cell.length_a   1.000
_cell.length_b   1.000
_cell.length_c   1.000
_cell.angle_alpha   90.00
_cell.angle_beta   90.00
_cell.angle_gamma   90.00
#
_symmetry.space_group_name_H-M   'P 1'
#
loop_
_entity.id
_entity.type
_entity.pdbx_description
1 polymer ?
#
loop_
_entity_poly.entity_id
_entity_poly.type
_entity_poly.pdbx_seq_one_letter_code
_entity_poly.pdbx_strand_id
1 'polypeptide(L)'
;VNGVLNFSIADGWWIEGYNGKNGWIFGKNHTNNDRNWEDASEMYSILEKEIVPCYYDTDLDGIPRRWVAMMKESIKSNAPRFSSRRMVKEYMHKYYTSILSCKECNIFSDQIPYEEK
;
A
#
# COMPACT_ATOMS: atom_id res chain seq x y z
N VAL A 1 6.45 -1.05 3.19
CA VAL A 1 6.81 -1.39 4.59
C VAL A 1 8.32 -1.42 4.81
N ASN A 2 9.12 -2.02 3.91
CA ASN A 2 10.58 -2.15 4.07
C ASN A 2 11.39 -1.00 3.43
N GLY A 3 10.75 0.12 3.12
CA GLY A 3 11.40 1.25 2.45
C GLY A 3 11.54 1.13 0.94
N VAL A 4 11.07 0.03 0.32
CA VAL A 4 10.96 -0.05 -1.15
C VAL A 4 9.94 0.97 -1.65
N LEU A 5 10.31 1.67 -2.73
CA LEU A 5 9.46 2.63 -3.42
C LEU A 5 8.72 1.91 -4.54
N ASN A 6 7.41 2.17 -4.66
CA ASN A 6 6.61 1.60 -5.74
C ASN A 6 6.54 2.58 -6.91
N PHE A 7 6.55 2.02 -8.10
CA PHE A 7 6.31 2.72 -9.35
C PHE A 7 5.38 1.83 -10.19
N SER A 8 4.10 2.19 -10.23
CA SER A 8 3.05 1.41 -10.89
C SER A 8 1.87 2.30 -11.26
N ILE A 9 0.91 1.76 -11.99
CA ILE A 9 -0.41 2.39 -12.13
C ILE A 9 -1.13 2.50 -10.77
N ALA A 10 -2.11 3.40 -10.69
CA ALA A 10 -2.99 3.56 -9.54
C ALA A 10 -4.03 2.44 -9.50
N ASP A 11 -3.66 1.26 -9.03
CA ASP A 11 -4.58 0.13 -8.87
C ASP A 11 -4.43 -0.56 -7.50
N GLY A 12 -5.50 -1.23 -7.07
CA GLY A 12 -5.59 -1.98 -5.81
C GLY A 12 -5.14 -1.18 -4.59
N TRP A 13 -4.30 -1.79 -3.76
CA TRP A 13 -3.81 -1.19 -2.51
C TRP A 13 -3.02 0.11 -2.74
N TRP A 14 -2.44 0.30 -3.92
CA TRP A 14 -1.57 1.45 -4.20
C TRP A 14 -2.37 2.76 -4.24
N ILE A 15 -3.63 2.72 -4.67
CA ILE A 15 -4.55 3.86 -4.58
C ILE A 15 -4.74 4.29 -3.13
N GLU A 16 -4.81 3.33 -2.20
CA GLU A 16 -5.03 3.60 -0.77
C GLU A 16 -3.76 4.03 -0.02
N GLY A 17 -2.60 3.57 -0.50
CA GLY A 17 -1.30 3.77 0.14
C GLY A 17 -0.50 4.95 -0.39
N TYR A 18 -0.74 5.38 -1.63
CA TYR A 18 0.02 6.46 -2.26
C TYR A 18 -0.31 7.83 -1.64
N ASN A 19 0.74 8.59 -1.31
CA ASN A 19 0.59 9.94 -0.75
C ASN A 19 1.36 11.03 -1.51
N GLY A 20 1.88 10.71 -2.71
CA GLY A 20 2.68 11.65 -3.50
C GLY A 20 4.14 11.80 -3.07
N LYS A 21 4.55 11.16 -1.97
CA LYS A 21 5.90 11.27 -1.39
C LYS A 21 6.57 9.91 -1.16
N ASN A 22 5.84 8.81 -1.36
CA ASN A 22 6.26 7.45 -1.05
C ASN A 22 6.44 6.54 -2.27
N GLY A 23 6.49 7.12 -3.47
CA GLY A 23 6.68 6.41 -4.73
C GLY A 23 6.16 7.25 -5.90
N TRP A 24 5.82 6.58 -7.00
CA TRP A 24 5.32 7.20 -8.23
C TRP A 24 4.11 6.46 -8.77
N ILE A 25 3.28 7.20 -9.52
CA ILE A 25 2.13 6.68 -10.25
C ILE A 25 2.18 7.20 -11.67
N PHE A 26 1.85 6.34 -12.64
CA PHE A 26 1.57 6.70 -14.03
C PHE A 26 0.18 6.20 -14.44
N GLY A 27 -0.31 6.62 -15.61
CA GLY A 27 -1.56 6.16 -16.22
C GLY A 27 -2.83 6.76 -15.60
N LYS A 28 -2.76 7.97 -15.02
CA LYS A 28 -3.87 8.56 -14.25
C LYS A 28 -5.00 9.20 -15.07
N ASN A 29 -4.81 9.43 -16.38
CA ASN A 29 -5.62 10.39 -17.14
C ASN A 29 -6.30 9.83 -18.41
N HIS A 30 -6.60 8.54 -18.50
CA HIS A 30 -7.04 7.95 -19.77
C HIS A 30 -8.53 7.57 -19.79
N THR A 31 -9.28 8.23 -20.67
CA THR A 31 -10.68 7.92 -21.01
C THR A 31 -10.82 6.93 -22.16
N ASN A 32 -9.71 6.58 -22.83
CA ASN A 32 -9.71 5.76 -24.04
C ASN A 32 -9.13 4.35 -23.81
N ASN A 33 -9.47 3.41 -24.69
CA ASN A 33 -9.10 1.99 -24.56
C ASN A 33 -7.66 1.66 -25.00
N ASP A 34 -7.02 2.52 -25.82
CA ASP A 34 -5.63 2.34 -26.25
C ASP A 34 -4.65 2.96 -25.25
N ARG A 35 -4.41 2.24 -24.16
CA ARG A 35 -3.59 2.71 -23.03
C ARG A 35 -2.08 2.53 -23.22
N ASN A 36 -1.68 1.59 -24.08
CA ASN A 36 -0.30 1.09 -24.08
C ASN A 36 0.77 2.13 -24.44
N TRP A 37 0.53 3.02 -25.41
CA TRP A 37 1.56 3.98 -25.84
C TRP A 37 1.69 5.17 -24.89
N GLU A 38 0.56 5.70 -24.41
CA GLU A 38 0.53 6.83 -23.50
C GLU A 38 1.10 6.45 -22.13
N ASP A 39 0.68 5.30 -21.58
CA ASP A 39 1.22 4.78 -20.32
C ASP A 39 2.72 4.53 -20.43
N ALA A 40 3.20 3.95 -21.55
CA ALA A 40 4.62 3.74 -21.77
C ALA A 40 5.40 5.06 -21.82
N SER A 41 4.88 6.06 -22.54
CA SER A 41 5.51 7.39 -22.65
C SER A 41 5.62 8.09 -21.29
N GLU A 42 4.55 8.07 -20.50
CA GLU A 42 4.55 8.64 -19.14
C GLU A 42 5.51 7.86 -18.23
N MET A 43 5.48 6.53 -18.30
CA MET A 43 6.37 5.66 -17.53
C MET A 43 7.84 5.97 -17.82
N TYR A 44 8.23 6.07 -19.10
CA TYR A 44 9.59 6.43 -19.48
C TYR A 44 9.96 7.84 -19.04
N SER A 45 9.06 8.81 -19.19
CA SER A 45 9.32 10.19 -18.77
C SER A 45 9.57 10.29 -17.26
N ILE A 46 8.78 9.60 -16.43
CA ILE A 46 8.97 9.58 -14.98
C ILE A 46 10.28 8.85 -14.63
N LEU A 47 10.56 7.73 -15.30
CA LEU A 47 11.79 6.97 -15.07
C LEU A 47 13.03 7.82 -15.33
N GLU A 48 13.08 8.49 -16.48
CA GLU A 48 14.23 9.29 -16.92
C GLU A 48 14.38 10.61 -16.15
N LYS A 49 13.28 11.33 -15.90
CA LYS A 49 13.34 12.70 -15.35
C LYS A 49 13.22 12.74 -13.83
N GLU A 50 12.68 11.71 -13.20
CA GLU A 50 12.45 11.69 -11.76
C GLU A 50 13.20 10.57 -11.05
N ILE A 51 12.96 9.31 -11.45
CA ILE A 51 13.46 8.14 -10.69
C ILE A 51 14.99 8.03 -10.81
N VAL A 52 15.51 8.03 -12.04
CA VAL A 52 16.95 7.90 -12.30
C VAL A 52 17.74 9.03 -11.64
N PRO A 53 17.40 10.33 -11.82
CA PRO A 53 18.08 11.42 -11.11
C PRO A 53 17.96 11.30 -9.60
N CYS A 54 16.78 10.95 -9.05
CA CYS A 54 16.59 10.82 -7.60
C CYS A 54 17.46 9.72 -6.98
N TYR A 55 17.69 8.62 -7.70
CA TYR A 55 18.50 7.50 -7.22
C TYR A 55 20.01 7.77 -7.33
N TYR A 56 20.46 8.41 -8.41
CA TYR A 56 21.89 8.65 -8.66
C TYR A 56 22.40 10.01 -8.16
N ASP A 57 21.52 10.93 -7.76
CA ASP A 57 21.87 12.17 -7.06
C ASP A 57 22.36 11.86 -5.65
N THR A 58 23.66 11.60 -5.55
CA THR A 58 24.36 11.17 -4.35
C THR A 58 25.24 12.29 -3.81
N ASP A 59 25.37 12.37 -2.49
CA ASP A 59 26.29 13.30 -1.83
C ASP A 59 27.75 12.79 -1.89
N LEU A 60 28.66 13.53 -1.23
CA LEU A 60 30.08 13.17 -1.14
C LEU A 60 30.32 11.79 -0.49
N ASP A 61 29.38 11.31 0.32
CA ASP A 61 29.43 10.00 0.98
C ASP A 61 28.80 8.88 0.12
N GLY A 62 28.33 9.21 -1.09
CA GLY A 62 27.65 8.28 -2.00
C GLY A 62 26.19 7.99 -1.62
N ILE A 63 25.57 8.82 -0.79
CA ILE A 63 24.22 8.59 -0.27
C ILE A 63 23.18 9.41 -1.04
N PRO A 64 22.16 8.77 -1.65
CA PRO A 64 21.09 9.49 -2.31
C PRO A 64 20.05 9.97 -1.28
N ARG A 65 20.27 11.16 -0.72
CA ARG A 65 19.48 11.70 0.41
C ARG A 65 17.99 11.79 0.10
N ARG A 66 17.63 12.20 -1.14
CA ARG A 66 16.24 12.30 -1.59
C ARG A 66 15.58 10.92 -1.65
N TRP A 67 16.27 9.94 -2.22
CA TRP A 67 15.80 8.55 -2.26
C TRP A 67 15.57 8.00 -0.84
N VAL A 68 16.55 8.17 0.06
CA VAL A 68 16.44 7.73 1.47
C VAL A 68 15.27 8.39 2.17
N ALA A 69 15.02 9.69 1.92
CA ALA A 69 13.87 10.39 2.48
C ALA A 69 12.54 9.77 2.00
N MET A 70 12.42 9.44 0.71
CA MET A 70 11.26 8.73 0.16
C MET A 70 11.13 7.32 0.77
N MET A 71 12.23 6.58 0.95
CA MET A 71 12.19 5.26 1.59
C MET A 71 11.62 5.36 3.00
N LYS A 72 12.09 6.33 3.80
CA LYS A 72 11.57 6.59 5.15
C LYS A 72 10.08 6.96 5.12
N GLU A 73 9.65 7.77 4.16
CA GLU A 73 8.24 8.12 4.00
C GLU A 73 7.39 6.90 3.60
N SER A 74 7.89 6.00 2.76
CA SER A 74 7.25 4.71 2.43
C SER A 74 7.07 3.81 3.65
N ILE A 75 8.05 3.77 4.56
CA ILE A 75 7.92 3.04 5.83
C ILE A 75 6.86 3.71 6.71
N LYS A 76 7.01 5.02 6.93
CA LYS A 76 6.17 5.82 7.83
C LYS A 76 4.68 5.77 7.44
N SER A 77 4.38 5.90 6.15
CA SER A 77 3.02 5.91 5.63
C SER A 77 2.39 4.52 5.62
N ASN A 78 3.13 3.49 5.20
CA ASN A 78 2.56 2.18 4.93
C ASN A 78 2.60 1.22 6.13
N ALA A 79 3.64 1.25 6.97
CA ALA A 79 3.79 0.30 8.07
C ALA A 79 2.61 0.30 9.07
N PRO A 80 2.09 1.45 9.56
CA PRO A 80 0.95 1.44 10.47
C PRO A 80 -0.36 1.09 9.75
N ARG A 81 -0.52 1.49 8.48
CA ARG A 81 -1.77 1.36 7.73
C ARG A 81 -1.98 -0.08 7.25
N PHE A 82 -0.96 -0.74 6.74
CA PHE A 82 -1.06 -2.11 6.20
C PHE A 82 -0.64 -3.19 7.20
N SER A 83 -0.92 -2.96 8.49
CA SER A 83 -0.65 -3.93 9.56
C SER A 83 -1.82 -4.90 9.76
N SER A 84 -1.56 -6.20 9.64
CA SER A 84 -2.56 -7.25 9.96
C SER A 84 -3.03 -7.16 11.42
N ARG A 85 -2.16 -6.74 12.35
CA ARG A 85 -2.54 -6.50 13.75
C ARG A 85 -3.59 -5.39 13.85
N ARG A 86 -3.42 -4.29 13.11
CA ARG A 86 -4.43 -3.22 13.04
C ARG A 86 -5.74 -3.76 12.46
N MET A 87 -5.66 -4.49 11.34
CA MET A 87 -6.83 -5.08 10.68
C MET A 87 -7.63 -5.97 11.63
N VAL A 88 -6.99 -6.93 12.31
CA VAL A 88 -7.65 -7.84 13.25
C VAL A 88 -8.25 -7.06 14.43
N LYS A 89 -7.53 -6.08 14.98
CA LYS A 89 -8.05 -5.24 16.07
C LYS A 89 -9.32 -4.49 15.65
N GLU A 90 -9.33 -3.91 14.45
CA GLU A 90 -10.49 -3.21 13.91
C GLU A 90 -11.65 -4.15 13.62
N TYR A 91 -11.39 -5.34 13.07
CA TYR A 91 -12.42 -6.36 12.86
C TYR A 91 -13.06 -6.77 14.18
N MET A 92 -12.25 -6.99 15.22
CA MET A 92 -12.74 -7.36 16.55
C MET A 92 -13.64 -6.27 17.13
N HIS A 93 -13.22 -5.00 17.10
CA HIS A 93 -13.96 -3.89 17.71
C HIS A 93 -15.20 -3.48 16.90
N LYS A 94 -15.16 -3.57 15.57
CA LYS A 94 -16.26 -3.10 14.71
C LYS A 94 -17.34 -4.17 14.53
N TYR A 95 -16.95 -5.44 14.46
CA TYR A 95 -17.86 -6.53 14.11
C TYR A 95 -18.00 -7.56 15.24
N TYR A 96 -16.91 -8.21 15.65
CA TYR A 96 -17.02 -9.36 16.54
C TYR A 96 -17.57 -9.02 17.92
N THR A 97 -17.15 -7.92 18.55
CA THR A 97 -17.71 -7.53 19.86
C THR A 97 -19.21 -7.25 19.78
N SER A 98 -19.65 -6.58 18.70
CA SER A 98 -21.05 -6.26 18.48
C SER A 98 -21.87 -7.53 18.25
N ILE A 99 -21.40 -8.43 17.38
CA ILE A 99 -22.06 -9.71 17.07
C ILE A 99 -22.15 -10.60 18.31
N LEU A 100 -21.05 -10.75 19.05
CA LEU A 100 -21.00 -11.60 20.25
C LEU A 100 -21.79 -11.03 21.44
N SER A 101 -21.97 -9.71 21.51
CA SER A 101 -22.77 -9.06 22.56
C SER A 101 -24.28 -9.12 22.29
N CYS A 102 -24.69 -9.49 21.08
CA CYS A 102 -26.09 -9.62 20.69
C CYS A 102 -26.66 -10.91 21.28
N LYS A 103 -27.43 -10.80 22.37
CA LYS A 103 -28.04 -11.94 23.10
C LYS A 103 -28.98 -12.80 22.25
N GLU A 104 -29.42 -12.33 21.09
CA GLU A 104 -30.33 -13.05 20.18
C GLU A 104 -29.60 -13.77 19.03
N CYS A 105 -28.30 -13.54 18.83
CA CYS A 105 -27.51 -14.25 17.83
C CYS A 105 -26.96 -15.57 18.41
N ASN A 106 -27.82 -16.59 18.47
CA ASN A 106 -27.46 -17.95 18.83
C ASN A 106 -26.70 -18.67 17.68
N ILE A 107 -25.68 -18.02 17.10
CA ILE A 107 -24.97 -18.50 15.91
C ILE A 107 -24.00 -19.65 16.24
N PHE A 108 -23.66 -19.83 17.52
CA PHE A 108 -22.66 -20.82 17.97
C PHE A 108 -23.21 -21.98 18.79
N SER A 109 -24.54 -22.11 19.00
CA SER A 109 -25.08 -23.25 19.76
C SER A 109 -25.02 -24.57 19.01
N ASP A 110 -24.87 -24.56 17.68
CA ASP A 110 -25.22 -25.74 16.89
C ASP A 110 -24.06 -26.49 16.23
N GLN A 111 -22.83 -25.98 16.14
CA GLN A 111 -21.74 -26.76 15.53
C GLN A 111 -20.33 -26.39 16.02
N ILE A 112 -19.79 -27.11 17.01
CA ILE A 112 -18.41 -27.68 16.97
C ILE A 112 -18.35 -28.89 17.94
N PRO A 113 -18.38 -30.15 17.47
CA PRO A 113 -17.89 -31.26 18.28
C PRO A 113 -16.35 -31.18 18.29
N TYR A 114 -15.78 -30.83 19.43
CA TYR A 114 -14.36 -31.07 19.68
C TYR A 114 -14.17 -32.59 19.81
N GLU A 115 -13.65 -33.24 18.77
CA GLU A 115 -12.98 -34.53 18.94
C GLU A 115 -11.56 -34.26 19.45
N GLU A 116 -11.32 -34.58 20.73
CA GLU A 116 -9.98 -34.76 21.28
C GLU A 116 -9.27 -35.90 20.54
N LYS A 117 -8.13 -35.61 19.92
CA LYS A 117 -7.07 -36.57 19.64
C LYS A 117 -5.71 -35.94 19.92
#